data_AF-A0A7X3A5F1-F1
#
_entry.id   AF-A0A7X3A5F1-F1
#
_cell.length_a   1.000
_cell.length_b   1.000
_cell.length_c   1.000
_cell.angle_alpha   90.00
_cell.angle_beta   90.00
_cell.angle_gamma   90.00
#
_symmetry.space_group_name_H-M   'P 1'
#
loop_
_entity.id
_entity.type
_entity.pdbx_description
1 polymer ?
#
loop_
_entity_poly.entity_id
_entity_poly.type
_entity_poly.pdbx_seq_one_letter_code
_entity_poly.pdbx_strand_id
1 'polypeptide(L)'
;MSLTLNEKEKRSIVAVVQNKLEAHLNHFPYARYPIEPLNEWKRIFCDPKTVPSDTLKKALNWHFGSWQRKDLALAHRKIISVILKFWPEYVEHPAHAAEQSFHFWEQKLSDWHHGFGAVAFLLHLQRPDQYEIADRHRIDAMFSLLKAIDHAHKERVSTLSFLDLQDYTSFFRSTFPKLPHGNESRLKLDRFLKMYGNRHAYKNVTLDYQTKEPSIREFSWEKASSKQFDLKKIMLRSNADVLFACLLLSLEQHSQPDEALTIGRIAEYIPLGTAGICNSASYNYAMISLFGSQKGRDYFQLEGAVLRDDFTDQANQSTRDMKFYAKHADLIVTLNPKYIKKS
;
A
#
# COMPACT_ATOMS: atom_id res chain seq x y z
N MET A 1 3.96 15.69 29.77
CA MET A 1 5.27 15.09 29.45
C MET A 1 5.06 14.07 28.33
N SER A 2 5.94 14.03 27.34
CA SER A 2 5.83 13.05 26.25
C SER A 2 6.29 11.66 26.72
N LEU A 3 5.70 10.62 26.14
CA LEU A 3 6.02 9.22 26.35
C LEU A 3 7.53 8.96 26.19
N THR A 4 8.14 8.35 27.21
CA THR A 4 9.54 7.92 27.20
C THR A 4 9.60 6.41 27.45
N LEU A 5 10.54 5.74 26.79
CA LEU A 5 10.78 4.31 26.94
C LEU A 5 12.24 4.09 27.35
N ASN A 6 12.47 3.24 28.35
CA ASN A 6 13.80 2.77 28.71
C ASN A 6 14.25 1.61 27.77
N GLU A 7 15.53 1.22 27.83
CA GLU A 7 16.07 0.19 26.94
C GLU A 7 15.44 -1.21 27.15
N LYS A 8 14.96 -1.53 28.36
CA LYS A 8 14.25 -2.80 28.62
C LYS A 8 12.88 -2.79 27.92
N GLU A 9 12.16 -1.69 28.01
CA GLU A 9 10.85 -1.53 27.36
C GLU A 9 10.95 -1.55 25.84
N LYS A 10 11.92 -0.82 25.27
CA LYS A 10 12.19 -0.84 23.83
C LYS A 10 12.43 -2.27 23.32
N ARG A 11 13.29 -3.03 24.01
CA ARG A 11 13.57 -4.45 23.66
C ARG A 11 12.32 -5.32 23.76
N SER A 12 11.50 -5.11 24.78
CA SER A 12 10.27 -5.88 24.98
C SER A 12 9.24 -5.59 23.89
N ILE A 13 9.06 -4.32 23.50
CA ILE A 13 8.20 -3.92 22.37
C ILE A 13 8.70 -4.56 21.07
N VAL A 14 10.00 -4.48 20.79
CA VAL A 14 10.61 -5.07 19.60
C VAL A 14 10.35 -6.57 19.51
N ALA A 15 10.51 -7.31 20.62
CA ALA A 15 10.22 -8.74 20.67
C ALA A 15 8.74 -9.05 20.34
N VAL A 16 7.80 -8.26 20.87
CA VAL A 16 6.37 -8.41 20.56
C VAL A 16 6.07 -8.10 19.09
N VAL A 17 6.67 -7.04 18.54
CA VAL A 17 6.53 -6.65 17.13
C VAL A 17 7.03 -7.78 16.23
N GLN A 18 8.26 -8.26 16.46
CA GLN A 18 8.88 -9.32 15.65
C GLN A 18 8.05 -10.60 15.62
N ASN A 19 7.57 -11.05 16.78
CA ASN A 19 6.75 -12.26 16.88
C ASN A 19 5.46 -12.17 16.04
N LYS A 20 4.94 -10.96 15.83
CA LYS A 20 3.66 -10.74 15.14
C LYS A 20 3.81 -10.14 13.74
N LEU A 21 5.04 -9.81 13.32
CA LEU A 21 5.27 -8.93 12.18
C LEU A 21 4.75 -9.53 10.88
N GLU A 22 5.23 -10.72 10.53
CA GLU A 22 4.90 -11.39 9.26
C GLU A 22 3.40 -11.65 9.14
N ALA A 23 2.77 -12.18 10.18
CA ALA A 23 1.33 -12.44 10.19
C ALA A 23 0.50 -11.19 9.87
N HIS A 24 0.92 -10.00 10.33
CA HIS A 24 0.21 -8.75 10.04
C HIS A 24 0.59 -8.16 8.68
N LEU A 25 1.84 -8.30 8.23
CA LEU A 25 2.27 -7.85 6.91
C LEU A 25 1.63 -8.66 5.77
N ASN A 26 1.41 -9.96 5.98
CA ASN A 26 0.72 -10.82 5.02
C ASN A 26 -0.75 -10.43 4.78
N HIS A 27 -1.30 -9.48 5.53
CA HIS A 27 -2.64 -8.93 5.31
C HIS A 27 -2.61 -7.44 4.98
N PHE A 28 -1.43 -6.84 4.84
CA PHE A 28 -1.30 -5.42 4.56
C PHE A 28 -1.79 -5.08 3.14
N PRO A 29 -2.74 -4.14 2.97
CA PRO A 29 -3.29 -3.85 1.66
C PRO A 29 -2.34 -2.95 0.85
N TYR A 30 -1.25 -3.52 0.33
CA TYR A 30 -0.16 -2.82 -0.38
C TYR A 30 -0.65 -1.85 -1.46
N ALA A 31 -1.58 -2.29 -2.32
CA ALA A 31 -2.13 -1.47 -3.38
C ALA A 31 -2.97 -0.27 -2.90
N ARG A 32 -3.46 -0.27 -1.66
CA ARG A 32 -4.17 0.88 -1.07
C ARG A 32 -3.20 1.93 -0.53
N TYR A 33 -1.98 1.53 -0.20
CA TYR A 33 -0.95 2.36 0.42
C TYR A 33 0.43 2.15 -0.25
N PRO A 34 0.57 2.42 -1.57
CA PRO A 34 1.89 2.44 -2.20
C PRO A 34 2.75 3.52 -1.56
N ILE A 35 4.06 3.29 -1.43
CA ILE A 35 4.97 4.19 -0.73
C ILE A 35 5.47 5.32 -1.65
N GLU A 36 5.50 5.07 -2.94
CA GLU A 36 6.14 5.89 -3.96
C GLU A 36 5.65 7.35 -3.96
N PRO A 37 4.34 7.63 -3.86
CA PRO A 37 3.84 9.01 -3.85
C PRO A 37 4.30 9.82 -2.63
N LEU A 38 4.62 9.17 -1.50
CA LEU A 38 4.92 9.87 -0.24
C LEU A 38 6.19 10.70 -0.31
N ASN A 39 7.22 10.22 -1.01
CA ASN A 39 8.49 10.94 -1.09
C ASN A 39 8.31 12.27 -1.84
N GLU A 40 7.55 12.24 -2.93
CA GLU A 40 7.24 13.44 -3.70
C GLU A 40 6.30 14.39 -2.94
N TRP A 41 5.30 13.87 -2.23
CA TRP A 41 4.43 14.73 -1.42
C TRP A 41 5.15 15.38 -0.26
N LYS A 42 6.07 14.70 0.42
CA LYS A 42 6.90 15.36 1.45
C LYS A 42 7.63 16.57 0.89
N ARG A 43 8.18 16.45 -0.32
CA ARG A 43 8.85 17.57 -1.01
C ARG A 43 7.88 18.71 -1.35
N ILE A 44 6.71 18.39 -1.91
CA ILE A 44 5.71 19.39 -2.33
C ILE A 44 5.10 20.12 -1.12
N PHE A 45 4.80 19.40 -0.04
CA PHE A 45 4.08 19.96 1.12
C PHE A 45 4.98 20.73 2.09
N CYS A 46 6.30 20.73 1.90
CA CYS A 46 7.22 21.60 2.64
C CYS A 46 6.87 23.08 2.50
N ASP A 47 6.28 23.49 1.38
CA ASP A 47 5.68 24.82 1.20
C ASP A 47 4.17 24.69 0.94
N PRO A 48 3.33 24.75 1.99
CA PRO A 48 1.89 24.59 1.89
C PRO A 48 1.22 25.51 0.86
N LYS A 49 1.76 26.71 0.64
CA LYS A 49 1.20 27.70 -0.32
C LYS A 49 1.30 27.23 -1.77
N THR A 50 2.26 26.35 -2.07
CA THR A 50 2.50 25.85 -3.43
C THR A 50 1.72 24.59 -3.75
N VAL A 51 1.06 23.97 -2.77
CA VAL A 51 0.38 22.67 -2.94
C VAL A 51 -0.86 22.83 -3.82
N PRO A 52 -0.92 22.22 -5.02
CA PRO A 52 -2.11 22.25 -5.85
C PRO A 52 -3.28 21.50 -5.19
N SER A 53 -4.51 21.99 -5.38
CA SER A 53 -5.73 21.38 -4.81
C SER A 53 -5.90 19.90 -5.21
N ASP A 54 -5.56 19.53 -6.45
CA ASP A 54 -5.59 18.13 -6.91
C ASP A 54 -4.55 17.26 -6.18
N THR A 55 -3.35 17.78 -5.92
CA THR A 55 -2.32 17.09 -5.14
C THR A 55 -2.76 16.88 -3.70
N LEU A 56 -3.34 17.91 -3.07
CA LEU A 56 -3.93 17.82 -1.73
C LEU A 56 -5.01 16.74 -1.65
N LYS A 57 -5.94 16.75 -2.62
CA LYS A 57 -7.00 15.75 -2.72
C LYS A 57 -6.43 14.33 -2.92
N LYS A 58 -5.43 14.16 -3.78
CA LYS A 58 -4.76 12.87 -4.03
C LYS A 58 -4.07 12.34 -2.78
N ALA A 59 -3.34 13.18 -2.06
CA ALA A 59 -2.65 12.81 -0.83
C ALA A 59 -3.65 12.35 0.26
N LEU A 60 -4.75 13.09 0.44
CA LEU A 60 -5.78 12.71 1.41
C LEU A 60 -6.53 11.43 1.00
N ASN A 61 -6.84 11.25 -0.28
CA ASN A 61 -7.41 9.99 -0.77
C ASN A 61 -6.49 8.80 -0.50
N TRP A 62 -5.18 8.96 -0.67
CA TRP A 62 -4.19 7.94 -0.31
C TRP A 62 -4.21 7.64 1.19
N HIS A 63 -4.24 8.66 2.05
CA HIS A 63 -4.30 8.47 3.50
C HIS A 63 -5.49 7.61 3.92
N PHE A 64 -6.66 7.84 3.31
CA PHE A 64 -7.86 7.06 3.56
C PHE A 64 -7.93 5.73 2.80
N GLY A 65 -6.84 5.28 2.17
CA GLY A 65 -6.76 3.98 1.48
C GLY A 65 -7.56 3.90 0.18
N SER A 66 -7.82 5.05 -0.45
CA SER A 66 -8.55 5.20 -1.71
C SER A 66 -7.62 5.53 -2.89
N TRP A 67 -6.34 5.15 -2.82
CA TRP A 67 -5.39 5.34 -3.91
C TRP A 67 -5.90 4.69 -5.21
N GLN A 68 -6.10 5.50 -6.27
CA GLN A 68 -6.66 5.09 -7.56
C GLN A 68 -8.03 4.36 -7.47
N ARG A 69 -8.79 4.58 -6.38
CA ARG A 69 -10.15 4.06 -6.20
C ARG A 69 -11.15 5.22 -6.29
N LYS A 70 -12.31 4.93 -6.87
CA LYS A 70 -13.40 5.91 -7.01
C LYS A 70 -14.22 6.07 -5.73
N ASP A 71 -14.27 5.02 -4.91
CA ASP A 71 -15.17 4.96 -3.76
C ASP A 71 -14.43 5.26 -2.46
N LEU A 72 -14.95 6.27 -1.75
CA LEU A 72 -14.50 6.67 -0.43
C LEU A 72 -15.72 6.85 0.48
N ALA A 73 -15.61 6.41 1.73
CA ALA A 73 -16.66 6.55 2.73
C ALA A 73 -17.12 8.02 2.84
N LEU A 74 -18.41 8.25 3.09
CA LEU A 74 -18.99 9.59 3.14
C LEU A 74 -18.30 10.48 4.18
N ALA A 75 -17.97 9.93 5.36
CA ALA A 75 -17.25 10.65 6.41
C ALA A 75 -15.91 11.20 5.90
N HIS A 76 -15.08 10.35 5.30
CA HIS A 76 -13.79 10.77 4.73
C HIS A 76 -13.95 11.79 3.59
N ARG A 77 -14.96 11.61 2.71
CA ARG A 77 -15.25 12.61 1.65
C ARG A 77 -15.58 13.99 2.24
N LYS A 78 -16.35 14.04 3.33
CA LYS A 78 -16.66 15.28 4.05
C LYS A 78 -15.39 15.91 4.63
N ILE A 79 -14.54 15.13 5.30
CA ILE A 79 -13.24 15.62 5.82
C ILE A 79 -12.39 16.24 4.70
N ILE A 80 -12.20 15.53 3.58
CA ILE A 80 -11.43 16.04 2.44
C ILE A 80 -12.04 17.33 1.91
N SER A 81 -13.36 17.40 1.75
CA SER A 81 -14.03 18.61 1.26
C SER A 81 -13.82 19.81 2.18
N VAL A 82 -13.84 19.61 3.49
CA VAL A 82 -13.59 20.68 4.47
C VAL A 82 -12.13 21.13 4.40
N ILE A 83 -11.18 20.19 4.35
CA ILE A 83 -9.75 20.52 4.20
C ILE A 83 -9.50 21.32 2.93
N LEU A 84 -10.03 20.87 1.77
CA LEU A 84 -9.88 21.59 0.50
C LEU A 84 -10.49 23.00 0.56
N LYS A 85 -11.65 23.15 1.21
CA LYS A 85 -12.32 24.45 1.38
C LYS A 85 -11.50 25.43 2.22
N PHE A 86 -10.92 24.97 3.32
CA PHE A 86 -10.20 25.81 4.28
C PHE A 86 -8.69 25.85 4.05
N TRP A 87 -8.16 25.11 3.07
CA TRP A 87 -6.74 25.15 2.73
C TRP A 87 -6.24 26.57 2.39
N PRO A 88 -6.94 27.40 1.60
CA PRO A 88 -6.50 28.78 1.35
C PRO A 88 -6.38 29.59 2.63
N GLU A 89 -7.36 29.51 3.54
CA GLU A 89 -7.30 30.19 4.85
C GLU A 89 -6.11 29.69 5.69
N TYR A 90 -5.87 28.38 5.71
CA TYR A 90 -4.76 27.78 6.46
C TYR A 90 -3.40 28.28 6.00
N VAL A 91 -3.17 28.41 4.69
CA VAL A 91 -1.84 28.74 4.15
C VAL A 91 -1.50 30.23 4.22
N GLU A 92 -2.48 31.11 4.40
CA GLU A 92 -2.26 32.56 4.62
C GLU A 92 -1.59 32.86 5.97
N HIS A 93 -1.54 31.89 6.87
CA HIS A 93 -0.87 32.00 8.17
C HIS A 93 0.32 31.01 8.27
N PRO A 94 1.38 31.20 7.46
CA PRO A 94 2.44 30.21 7.23
C PRO A 94 3.36 29.92 8.44
N ALA A 95 3.19 30.64 9.56
CA ALA A 95 4.03 30.53 10.75
C ALA A 95 3.41 29.69 11.89
N HIS A 96 2.35 28.93 11.63
CA HIS A 96 1.74 28.12 12.68
C HIS A 96 2.71 27.07 13.22
N ALA A 97 3.04 27.17 14.52
CA ALA A 97 3.63 26.04 15.24
C ALA A 97 2.76 24.79 15.03
N ALA A 98 3.33 23.59 15.09
CA ALA A 98 2.59 22.35 14.78
C ALA A 98 1.33 22.16 15.61
N GLU A 99 1.34 22.57 16.87
CA GLU A 99 0.17 22.58 17.74
C GLU A 99 -0.90 23.56 17.26
N GLN A 100 -0.53 24.75 16.78
CA GLN A 100 -1.46 25.71 16.22
C GLN A 100 -2.07 25.19 14.90
N SER A 101 -1.25 24.59 14.03
CA SER A 101 -1.74 23.92 12.82
C SER A 101 -2.74 22.82 13.16
N PHE A 102 -2.45 22.02 14.19
CA PHE A 102 -3.35 20.96 14.66
C PHE A 102 -4.68 21.53 15.15
N HIS A 103 -4.64 22.53 16.04
CA HIS A 103 -5.84 23.16 16.60
C HIS A 103 -6.67 23.91 15.55
N PHE A 104 -6.02 24.53 14.54
CA PHE A 104 -6.74 25.13 13.42
C PHE A 104 -7.65 24.09 12.76
N TRP A 105 -7.12 22.91 12.44
CA TRP A 105 -7.92 21.87 11.79
C TRP A 105 -8.94 21.23 12.73
N GLU A 106 -8.59 21.05 14.01
CA GLU A 106 -9.51 20.57 15.05
C GLU A 106 -10.78 21.43 15.16
N GLN A 107 -10.62 22.76 15.07
CA GLN A 107 -11.75 23.69 15.10
C GLN A 107 -12.60 23.65 13.81
N LYS A 108 -12.01 23.35 12.65
CA LYS A 108 -12.70 23.35 11.35
C LYS A 108 -13.41 22.03 11.05
N LEU A 109 -12.92 20.90 11.59
CA LEU A 109 -13.41 19.57 11.29
C LEU A 109 -14.46 19.12 12.33
N SER A 110 -15.72 19.04 11.92
CA SER A 110 -16.83 18.63 12.81
C SER A 110 -16.81 17.15 13.23
N ASP A 111 -16.13 16.30 12.47
CA ASP A 111 -15.93 14.89 12.78
C ASP A 111 -14.45 14.64 13.07
N TRP A 112 -14.03 15.03 14.27
CA TRP A 112 -12.63 14.91 14.68
C TRP A 112 -12.13 13.47 14.71
N HIS A 113 -13.03 12.53 14.99
CA HIS A 113 -12.72 11.11 15.05
C HIS A 113 -12.11 10.59 13.74
N HIS A 114 -12.67 11.00 12.59
CA HIS A 114 -12.12 10.70 11.27
C HIS A 114 -11.13 11.76 10.76
N GLY A 115 -11.20 12.98 11.31
CA GLY A 115 -10.36 14.12 10.95
C GLY A 115 -8.92 14.01 11.46
N PHE A 116 -8.71 13.49 12.67
CA PHE A 116 -7.39 13.41 13.31
C PHE A 116 -6.31 12.82 12.40
N GLY A 117 -6.59 11.67 11.77
CA GLY A 117 -5.62 10.99 10.90
C GLY A 117 -5.22 11.85 9.69
N ALA A 118 -6.17 12.57 9.10
CA ALA A 118 -5.88 13.47 7.99
C ALA A 118 -4.98 14.63 8.42
N VAL A 119 -5.25 15.21 9.60
CA VAL A 119 -4.44 16.31 10.15
C VAL A 119 -3.04 15.84 10.52
N ALA A 120 -2.92 14.72 11.21
CA ALA A 120 -1.63 14.11 11.53
C ALA A 120 -0.83 13.78 10.27
N PHE A 121 -1.50 13.30 9.21
CA PHE A 121 -0.86 13.06 7.92
C PHE A 121 -0.39 14.34 7.23
N LEU A 122 -1.19 15.41 7.24
CA LEU A 122 -0.76 16.71 6.69
C LEU A 122 0.44 17.27 7.45
N LEU A 123 0.45 17.17 8.79
CA LEU A 123 1.60 17.55 9.61
C LEU A 123 2.84 16.72 9.26
N HIS A 124 2.68 15.41 9.03
CA HIS A 124 3.77 14.55 8.57
C HIS A 124 4.31 14.99 7.20
N LEU A 125 3.46 15.35 6.25
CA LEU A 125 3.90 15.81 4.94
C LEU A 125 4.63 17.16 5.01
N GLN A 126 4.17 18.07 5.88
CA GLN A 126 4.77 19.40 6.06
C GLN A 126 6.05 19.36 6.89
N ARG A 127 6.14 18.42 7.83
CA ARG A 127 7.25 18.31 8.81
C ARG A 127 7.64 16.84 9.02
N PRO A 128 8.14 16.15 7.97
CA PRO A 128 8.44 14.72 8.03
C PRO A 128 9.54 14.37 9.07
N ASP A 129 10.41 15.34 9.36
CA ASP A 129 11.46 15.20 10.37
C ASP A 129 10.97 15.45 11.80
N GLN A 130 9.73 15.92 12.00
CA GLN A 130 9.17 16.16 13.33
C GLN A 130 8.06 15.19 13.69
N TYR A 131 7.25 14.73 12.73
CA TYR A 131 6.09 13.87 12.99
C TYR A 131 6.11 12.63 12.13
N GLU A 132 5.61 11.53 12.68
CA GLU A 132 5.38 10.29 11.93
C GLU A 132 3.94 10.22 11.42
N ILE A 133 3.68 9.37 10.41
CA ILE A 133 2.30 9.09 9.97
C ILE A 133 1.55 8.47 11.14
N ALA A 134 0.52 9.14 11.62
CA ALA A 134 -0.34 8.66 12.69
C ALA A 134 -1.81 8.65 12.26
N ASP A 135 -2.55 7.71 12.82
CA ASP A 135 -4.00 7.65 12.77
C ASP A 135 -4.48 6.86 14.00
N ARG A 136 -5.80 6.75 14.17
CA ARG A 136 -6.39 6.01 15.29
C ARG A 136 -5.81 4.60 15.43
N HIS A 137 -5.69 3.84 14.35
CA HIS A 137 -5.19 2.46 14.42
C HIS A 137 -3.74 2.41 14.87
N ARG A 138 -2.89 3.29 14.35
CA ARG A 138 -1.47 3.35 14.76
C ARG A 138 -1.30 3.74 16.24
N ILE A 139 -2.13 4.64 16.75
CA ILE A 139 -2.14 5.01 18.17
C ILE A 139 -2.69 3.88 19.04
N ASP A 140 -3.79 3.25 18.64
CA ASP A 140 -4.36 2.09 19.33
C ASP A 140 -3.36 0.91 19.36
N ALA A 141 -2.55 0.75 18.32
CA ALA A 141 -1.45 -0.21 18.26
C ALA A 141 -0.36 0.10 19.27
N MET A 142 0.08 1.35 19.37
CA MET A 142 1.03 1.79 20.40
C MET A 142 0.51 1.45 21.80
N PHE A 143 -0.71 1.87 22.17
CA PHE A 143 -1.25 1.57 23.50
C PHE A 143 -1.41 0.07 23.74
N SER A 144 -1.83 -0.69 22.73
CA SER A 144 -1.90 -2.16 22.82
C SER A 144 -0.53 -2.80 23.07
N LEU A 145 0.56 -2.26 22.50
CA LEU A 145 1.93 -2.72 22.72
C LEU A 145 2.46 -2.31 24.11
N LEU A 146 2.18 -1.09 24.55
CA LEU A 146 2.51 -0.63 25.90
C LEU A 146 1.83 -1.50 26.97
N LYS A 147 0.57 -1.89 26.74
CA LYS A 147 -0.15 -2.84 27.59
C LYS A 147 0.50 -4.22 27.58
N ALA A 148 0.93 -4.72 26.43
CA ALA A 148 1.55 -6.04 26.30
C ALA A 148 2.89 -6.18 27.06
N ILE A 149 3.58 -5.08 27.32
CA ILE A 149 4.84 -5.05 28.07
C ILE A 149 4.68 -4.56 29.53
N ASP A 150 3.43 -4.42 30.00
CA ASP A 150 3.08 -3.91 31.32
C ASP A 150 3.64 -2.51 31.64
N HIS A 151 3.66 -1.61 30.65
CA HIS A 151 4.19 -0.25 30.81
C HIS A 151 3.35 0.59 31.79
N ALA A 152 3.95 1.62 32.42
CA ALA A 152 3.25 2.53 33.34
C ALA A 152 2.00 3.20 32.74
N HIS A 153 1.98 3.39 31.42
CA HIS A 153 0.83 3.95 30.67
C HIS A 153 -0.10 2.90 30.05
N LYS A 154 -0.09 1.64 30.54
CA LYS A 154 -0.88 0.52 29.98
C LYS A 154 -2.40 0.72 29.96
N GLU A 155 -2.93 1.55 30.87
CA GLU A 155 -4.38 1.84 30.96
C GLU A 155 -4.78 3.12 30.20
N ARG A 156 -3.82 3.83 29.60
CA ARG A 156 -4.15 5.04 28.82
C ARG A 156 -4.86 4.63 27.53
N VAL A 157 -5.93 5.37 27.21
CA VAL A 157 -6.68 5.26 25.97
C VAL A 157 -6.44 6.50 25.12
N SER A 158 -6.45 6.33 23.80
CA SER A 158 -6.31 7.44 22.84
C SER A 158 -7.43 8.47 23.01
N THR A 159 -7.04 9.74 23.09
CA THR A 159 -7.97 10.88 23.00
C THR A 159 -7.93 11.55 21.63
N LEU A 160 -7.03 11.09 20.74
CA LEU A 160 -6.77 11.69 19.42
C LEU A 160 -6.34 13.15 19.55
N SER A 161 -5.50 13.42 20.55
CA SER A 161 -4.96 14.74 20.87
C SER A 161 -3.61 15.00 20.21
N PHE A 162 -3.14 16.26 20.24
CA PHE A 162 -1.78 16.59 19.80
C PHE A 162 -0.72 15.86 20.63
N LEU A 163 -0.97 15.66 21.92
CA LEU A 163 -0.10 14.86 22.80
C LEU A 163 -0.02 13.39 22.34
N ASP A 164 -1.13 12.79 21.90
CA ASP A 164 -1.10 11.42 21.35
C ASP A 164 -0.24 11.34 20.08
N LEU A 165 -0.29 12.35 19.21
CA LEU A 165 0.59 12.44 18.03
C LEU A 165 2.07 12.55 18.42
N GLN A 166 2.39 13.36 19.42
CA GLN A 166 3.76 13.49 19.95
C GLN A 166 4.26 12.18 20.57
N ASP A 167 3.42 11.53 21.39
CA ASP A 167 3.74 10.27 22.05
C ASP A 167 3.92 9.15 21.05
N TYR A 168 3.05 9.06 20.04
CA TYR A 168 3.20 8.12 18.95
C TYR A 168 4.50 8.34 18.17
N THR A 169 4.84 9.60 17.88
CA THR A 169 6.09 9.95 17.19
C THR A 169 7.31 9.52 18.01
N SER A 170 7.32 9.80 19.32
CA SER A 170 8.38 9.38 20.25
C SER A 170 8.50 7.85 20.35
N PHE A 171 7.37 7.16 20.50
CA PHE A 171 7.29 5.69 20.50
C PHE A 171 7.87 5.10 19.22
N PHE A 172 7.42 5.60 18.07
CA PHE A 172 7.82 5.07 16.77
C PHE A 172 9.33 5.25 16.57
N ARG A 173 9.85 6.45 16.83
CA ARG A 173 11.27 6.81 16.64
C ARG A 173 12.21 6.11 17.60
N SER A 174 11.76 5.76 18.80
CA SER A 174 12.54 4.97 19.74
C SER A 174 12.50 3.47 19.43
N THR A 175 11.48 3.00 18.71
CA THR A 175 11.27 1.57 18.42
C THR A 175 11.91 1.14 17.10
N PHE A 176 11.69 1.86 15.99
CA PHE A 176 12.15 1.41 14.67
C PHE A 176 13.67 1.16 14.56
N PRO A 177 14.57 1.94 15.21
CA PRO A 177 16.01 1.72 15.09
C PRO A 177 16.47 0.39 15.71
N LYS A 178 15.63 -0.23 16.55
CA LYS A 178 15.93 -1.48 17.25
C LYS A 178 15.46 -2.72 16.48
N LEU A 179 14.72 -2.55 15.37
CA LEU A 179 14.29 -3.66 14.53
C LEU A 179 15.43 -4.14 13.59
N PRO A 180 15.56 -5.45 13.31
CA PRO A 180 16.69 -6.04 12.60
C PRO A 180 16.52 -5.99 11.07
N HIS A 181 15.76 -5.05 10.53
CA HIS A 181 15.44 -4.98 9.09
C HIS A 181 16.17 -3.82 8.38
N GLY A 182 17.22 -3.26 9.00
CA GLY A 182 18.02 -2.17 8.42
C GLY A 182 17.16 -1.00 7.95
N ASN A 183 17.34 -0.60 6.69
CA ASN A 183 16.61 0.51 6.08
C ASN A 183 15.10 0.26 5.96
N GLU A 184 14.64 -1.01 5.98
CA GLU A 184 13.22 -1.35 5.90
C GLU A 184 12.51 -1.29 7.25
N SER A 185 13.24 -1.22 8.36
CA SER A 185 12.67 -1.24 9.73
C SER A 185 11.58 -0.20 9.92
N ARG A 186 11.79 1.02 9.40
CA ARG A 186 10.82 2.11 9.48
C ARG A 186 9.51 1.75 8.76
N LEU A 187 9.61 1.27 7.53
CA LEU A 187 8.45 0.93 6.69
C LEU A 187 7.69 -0.27 7.25
N LYS A 188 8.40 -1.31 7.68
CA LYS A 188 7.80 -2.51 8.27
C LYS A 188 7.07 -2.17 9.57
N LEU A 189 7.66 -1.34 10.43
CA LEU A 189 6.99 -0.90 11.66
C LEU A 189 5.73 -0.09 11.36
N ASP A 190 5.78 0.85 10.43
CA ASP A 190 4.62 1.68 10.04
C ASP A 190 3.42 0.81 9.59
N ARG A 191 3.68 -0.13 8.68
CA ARG A 191 2.67 -1.05 8.16
C ARG A 191 2.17 -2.00 9.24
N PHE A 192 3.07 -2.50 10.08
CA PHE A 192 2.71 -3.34 11.21
C PHE A 192 1.76 -2.61 12.16
N LEU A 193 2.09 -1.39 12.59
CA LEU A 193 1.26 -0.64 13.53
C LEU A 193 -0.13 -0.34 12.95
N LYS A 194 -0.21 -0.03 11.65
CA LYS A 194 -1.49 0.12 10.96
C LYS A 194 -2.33 -1.16 11.01
N MET A 195 -1.73 -2.31 10.72
CA MET A 195 -2.42 -3.61 10.70
C MET A 195 -2.76 -4.12 12.09
N TYR A 196 -1.82 -4.04 13.02
CA TYR A 196 -2.00 -4.47 14.41
C TYR A 196 -3.10 -3.67 15.10
N GLY A 197 -3.17 -2.35 14.86
CA GLY A 197 -4.24 -1.49 15.35
C GLY A 197 -5.60 -1.76 14.70
N ASN A 198 -5.60 -2.18 13.43
CA ASN A 198 -6.81 -2.49 12.68
C ASN A 198 -7.19 -3.99 12.70
N ARG A 199 -6.56 -4.81 13.55
CA ARG A 199 -6.74 -6.28 13.62
C ARG A 199 -8.20 -6.74 13.70
N HIS A 200 -9.08 -5.92 14.30
CA HIS A 200 -10.51 -6.23 14.40
C HIS A 200 -11.22 -6.29 13.05
N ALA A 201 -10.79 -5.50 12.07
CA ALA A 201 -11.36 -5.50 10.72
C ALA A 201 -11.04 -6.77 9.93
N TYR A 202 -10.02 -7.54 10.36
CA TYR A 202 -9.56 -8.75 9.69
C TYR A 202 -10.03 -10.04 10.37
N LYS A 203 -10.82 -9.96 11.46
CA LYS A 203 -11.31 -11.14 12.18
C LYS A 203 -12.16 -12.10 11.34
N ASN A 204 -12.83 -11.57 10.32
CA ASN A 204 -13.73 -12.33 9.44
C ASN A 204 -13.10 -12.61 8.07
N VAL A 205 -11.83 -12.26 7.90
CA VAL A 205 -11.08 -12.59 6.69
C VAL A 205 -10.70 -14.07 6.79
N THR A 206 -10.83 -14.80 5.69
CA THR A 206 -10.53 -16.22 5.65
C THR A 206 -9.04 -16.46 5.92
N LEU A 207 -8.69 -17.56 6.59
CA LEU A 207 -7.32 -17.84 7.04
C LEU A 207 -6.31 -17.96 5.87
N ASP A 208 -6.80 -18.29 4.69
CA ASP A 208 -6.07 -18.43 3.43
C ASP A 208 -5.87 -17.09 2.68
N TYR A 209 -6.59 -16.03 3.05
CA TYR A 209 -6.44 -14.74 2.38
C TYR A 209 -5.14 -14.07 2.78
N GLN A 210 -4.21 -13.97 1.83
CA GLN A 210 -2.97 -13.24 2.00
C GLN A 210 -2.79 -12.21 0.89
N THR A 211 -2.10 -11.13 1.23
CA THR A 211 -1.62 -10.09 0.33
C THR A 211 -0.12 -10.17 0.25
N LYS A 212 0.42 -9.98 -0.96
CA LYS A 212 1.86 -9.98 -1.19
C LYS A 212 2.30 -8.60 -1.66
N GLU A 213 3.45 -8.16 -1.14
CA GLU A 213 4.07 -6.94 -1.62
C GLU A 213 4.60 -7.15 -3.04
N PRO A 214 4.26 -6.28 -4.01
CA PRO A 214 4.84 -6.38 -5.36
C PRO A 214 6.35 -6.12 -5.33
N SER A 215 7.11 -6.99 -5.99
CA SER A 215 8.56 -6.83 -6.23
C SER A 215 8.84 -5.64 -7.15
N ILE A 216 7.97 -5.41 -8.14
CA ILE A 216 8.03 -4.31 -9.10
C ILE A 216 6.87 -3.36 -8.84
N ARG A 217 7.13 -2.25 -8.15
CA ARG A 217 6.11 -1.28 -7.73
C ARG A 217 5.86 -0.18 -8.74
N GLU A 218 6.85 0.13 -9.57
CA GLU A 218 6.75 1.03 -10.71
C GLU A 218 7.38 0.38 -11.94
N PHE A 219 6.83 0.64 -13.12
CA PHE A 219 7.33 0.09 -14.36
C PHE A 219 7.42 1.17 -15.44
N SER A 220 8.53 1.16 -16.19
CA SER A 220 8.71 2.00 -17.38
C SER A 220 9.30 1.17 -18.50
N TRP A 221 8.66 1.21 -19.67
CA TRP A 221 9.14 0.55 -20.88
C TRP A 221 10.51 1.08 -21.34
N GLU A 222 10.84 2.33 -21.03
CA GLU A 222 12.12 2.94 -21.39
C GLU A 222 13.27 2.40 -20.54
N LYS A 223 12.99 2.07 -19.28
CA LYS A 223 13.99 1.60 -18.30
C LYS A 223 14.05 0.09 -18.19
N ALA A 224 12.97 -0.61 -18.55
CA ALA A 224 12.87 -2.06 -18.41
C ALA A 224 13.85 -2.78 -19.33
N SER A 225 14.64 -3.68 -18.76
CA SER A 225 15.55 -4.55 -19.50
C SER A 225 15.64 -5.90 -18.82
N SER A 226 15.86 -6.95 -19.60
CA SER A 226 16.01 -8.33 -19.14
C SER A 226 17.16 -8.98 -19.89
N LYS A 227 17.90 -9.86 -19.21
CA LYS A 227 18.95 -10.69 -19.78
C LYS A 227 18.39 -11.93 -20.49
N GLN A 228 17.29 -12.49 -19.99
CA GLN A 228 16.69 -13.75 -20.45
C GLN A 228 15.51 -13.56 -21.41
N PHE A 229 14.78 -12.45 -21.29
CA PHE A 229 13.54 -12.22 -22.02
C PHE A 229 13.61 -11.03 -22.98
N ASP A 230 12.90 -11.14 -24.10
CA ASP A 230 12.82 -10.10 -25.12
C ASP A 230 11.55 -9.26 -24.96
N LEU A 231 11.62 -8.26 -24.08
CA LEU A 231 10.52 -7.34 -23.79
C LEU A 231 10.07 -6.53 -25.02
N LYS A 232 10.92 -6.36 -26.05
CA LYS A 232 10.58 -5.61 -27.26
C LYS A 232 9.50 -6.30 -28.10
N LYS A 233 9.34 -7.62 -27.95
CA LYS A 233 8.30 -8.40 -28.63
C LYS A 233 6.91 -8.21 -28.03
N ILE A 234 6.82 -7.63 -26.84
CA ILE A 234 5.56 -7.17 -26.29
C ILE A 234 5.25 -5.86 -27.01
N MET A 235 4.30 -5.86 -27.95
CA MET A 235 4.02 -4.70 -28.80
C MET A 235 2.93 -3.78 -28.23
N LEU A 236 2.00 -4.34 -27.46
CA LEU A 236 0.92 -3.61 -26.82
C LEU A 236 1.38 -2.96 -25.51
N ARG A 237 0.60 -1.99 -25.00
CA ARG A 237 0.97 -1.15 -23.84
C ARG A 237 -0.15 -1.03 -22.79
N SER A 238 -1.12 -1.93 -22.82
CA SER A 238 -2.17 -2.00 -21.79
C SER A 238 -1.66 -2.69 -20.52
N ASN A 239 -2.46 -2.64 -19.45
CA ASN A 239 -2.10 -3.24 -18.16
C ASN A 239 -1.73 -4.72 -18.24
N ALA A 240 -2.38 -5.52 -19.10
CA ALA A 240 -2.02 -6.93 -19.28
C ALA A 240 -0.58 -7.07 -19.80
N ASP A 241 -0.18 -6.20 -20.72
CA ASP A 241 1.13 -6.23 -21.37
C ASP A 241 2.23 -5.77 -20.39
N VAL A 242 1.90 -4.79 -19.54
CA VAL A 242 2.75 -4.34 -18.43
C VAL A 242 2.91 -5.44 -17.37
N LEU A 243 1.81 -6.09 -16.97
CA LEU A 243 1.87 -7.21 -16.02
C LEU A 243 2.70 -8.37 -16.57
N PHE A 244 2.57 -8.68 -17.87
CA PHE A 244 3.40 -9.72 -18.50
C PHE A 244 4.88 -9.35 -18.47
N ALA A 245 5.24 -8.11 -18.82
CA ALA A 245 6.63 -7.66 -18.72
C ALA A 245 7.16 -7.73 -17.28
N CYS A 246 6.35 -7.35 -16.29
CA CYS A 246 6.71 -7.47 -14.88
C CYS A 246 6.88 -8.93 -14.44
N LEU A 247 6.03 -9.84 -14.94
CA LEU A 247 6.17 -11.27 -14.67
C LEU A 247 7.52 -11.79 -15.19
N LEU A 248 7.89 -11.46 -16.44
CA LEU A 248 9.17 -11.90 -17.01
C LEU A 248 10.36 -11.38 -16.19
N LEU A 249 10.31 -10.11 -15.76
CA LEU A 249 11.33 -9.53 -14.88
C LEU A 249 11.37 -10.19 -13.49
N SER A 250 10.21 -10.50 -12.92
CA SER A 250 10.13 -11.23 -11.64
C SER A 250 10.69 -12.65 -11.78
N LEU A 251 10.39 -13.36 -12.87
CA LEU A 251 10.92 -14.70 -13.12
C LEU A 251 12.45 -14.69 -13.29
N GLU A 252 13.02 -13.71 -13.97
CA GLU A 252 14.48 -13.58 -14.09
C GLU A 252 15.19 -13.42 -12.73
N GLN A 253 14.52 -12.77 -11.77
CA GLN A 253 15.05 -12.60 -10.40
C GLN A 253 14.96 -13.89 -9.56
N HIS A 254 14.02 -14.79 -9.89
CA HIS A 254 13.78 -16.03 -9.15
C HIS A 254 14.33 -17.20 -9.97
N SER A 255 15.60 -17.55 -9.74
CA SER A 255 16.35 -18.57 -10.48
C SER A 255 15.91 -20.02 -10.22
N GLN A 256 14.61 -20.30 -10.10
CA GLN A 256 14.09 -21.67 -9.92
C GLN A 256 13.52 -22.20 -11.24
N PRO A 257 14.35 -22.90 -12.04
CA PRO A 257 13.97 -23.38 -13.38
C PRO A 257 13.00 -24.57 -13.38
N ASP A 258 12.85 -25.31 -12.27
CA ASP A 258 12.22 -26.64 -12.31
C ASP A 258 10.77 -26.69 -11.78
N GLU A 259 10.22 -25.58 -11.28
CA GLU A 259 8.90 -25.59 -10.68
C GLU A 259 7.85 -25.08 -11.67
N ALA A 260 6.86 -25.91 -12.01
CA ALA A 260 5.83 -25.61 -13.01
C ALA A 260 5.14 -24.27 -12.74
N LEU A 261 4.99 -23.45 -13.79
CA LEU A 261 4.36 -22.14 -13.68
C LEU A 261 2.84 -22.30 -13.74
N THR A 262 2.15 -22.07 -12.64
CA THR A 262 0.68 -22.07 -12.60
C THR A 262 0.11 -20.65 -12.64
N ILE A 263 -1.18 -20.51 -12.98
CA ILE A 263 -1.88 -19.21 -12.93
C ILE A 263 -1.82 -18.60 -11.53
N GLY A 264 -1.95 -19.41 -10.48
CA GLY A 264 -1.82 -18.99 -9.08
C GLY A 264 -0.43 -18.41 -8.79
N ARG A 265 0.64 -19.13 -9.17
CA ARG A 265 2.02 -18.64 -9.01
C ARG A 265 2.28 -17.37 -9.79
N ILE A 266 1.71 -17.23 -11.00
CA ILE A 266 1.76 -15.97 -11.75
C ILE A 266 1.14 -14.84 -10.92
N ALA A 267 -0.06 -15.03 -10.37
CA ALA A 267 -0.70 -14.02 -9.52
C ALA A 267 0.15 -13.64 -8.29
N GLU A 268 0.93 -14.58 -7.74
CA GLU A 268 1.89 -14.32 -6.67
C GLU A 268 3.16 -13.57 -7.10
N TYR A 269 3.60 -13.73 -8.35
CA TYR A 269 4.74 -12.98 -8.91
C TYR A 269 4.37 -11.56 -9.33
N ILE A 270 3.10 -11.35 -9.67
CA ILE A 270 2.56 -10.05 -10.08
C ILE A 270 1.28 -9.73 -9.30
N PRO A 271 1.35 -9.57 -7.96
CA PRO A 271 0.18 -9.28 -7.15
C PRO A 271 -0.40 -7.89 -7.45
N LEU A 272 -1.63 -7.62 -6.99
CA LEU A 272 -2.25 -6.30 -7.09
C LEU A 272 -1.31 -5.21 -6.52
N GLY A 273 -1.12 -4.13 -7.29
CA GLY A 273 -0.14 -3.07 -7.01
C GLY A 273 1.13 -3.19 -7.85
N THR A 274 1.37 -4.32 -8.52
CA THR A 274 2.47 -4.47 -9.49
C THR A 274 2.40 -3.37 -10.55
N ALA A 275 3.55 -2.76 -10.87
CA ALA A 275 3.68 -1.66 -11.82
C ALA A 275 2.82 -0.42 -11.51
N GLY A 276 2.38 -0.26 -10.26
CA GLY A 276 1.50 0.83 -9.85
C GLY A 276 0.03 0.59 -10.19
N ILE A 277 -0.34 -0.61 -10.66
CA ILE A 277 -1.72 -0.99 -10.97
C ILE A 277 -2.45 -1.31 -9.67
N CYS A 278 -3.00 -0.27 -9.04
CA CYS A 278 -3.60 -0.36 -7.71
C CYS A 278 -5.13 -0.54 -7.73
N ASN A 279 -5.77 -0.27 -8.86
CA ASN A 279 -7.20 -0.48 -9.04
C ASN A 279 -7.51 -1.98 -9.26
N SER A 280 -8.29 -2.59 -8.36
CA SER A 280 -8.58 -4.03 -8.42
C SER A 280 -9.34 -4.45 -9.66
N ALA A 281 -10.27 -3.65 -10.17
CA ALA A 281 -11.00 -3.98 -11.40
C ALA A 281 -10.08 -3.97 -12.61
N SER A 282 -9.21 -2.95 -12.72
CA SER A 282 -8.21 -2.87 -13.79
C SER A 282 -7.18 -4.01 -13.71
N TYR A 283 -6.76 -4.38 -12.51
CA TYR A 283 -5.84 -5.50 -12.28
C TYR A 283 -6.49 -6.84 -12.67
N ASN A 284 -7.68 -7.13 -12.13
CA ASN A 284 -8.39 -8.38 -12.41
C ASN A 284 -8.69 -8.52 -13.90
N TYR A 285 -9.10 -7.44 -14.56
CA TYR A 285 -9.27 -7.44 -16.01
C TYR A 285 -7.96 -7.75 -16.74
N ALA A 286 -6.86 -7.11 -16.35
CA ALA A 286 -5.55 -7.38 -16.94
C ALA A 286 -5.11 -8.83 -16.74
N MET A 287 -5.34 -9.41 -15.55
CA MET A 287 -5.08 -10.82 -15.26
C MET A 287 -5.88 -11.77 -16.15
N ILE A 288 -7.14 -11.48 -16.44
CA ILE A 288 -7.94 -12.28 -17.39
C ILE A 288 -7.37 -12.13 -18.81
N SER A 289 -7.09 -10.89 -19.24
CA SER A 289 -6.52 -10.62 -20.57
C SER A 289 -5.13 -11.20 -20.81
N LEU A 290 -4.35 -11.50 -19.75
CA LEU A 290 -3.04 -12.14 -19.86
C LEU A 290 -3.12 -13.55 -20.47
N PHE A 291 -4.19 -14.29 -20.19
CA PHE A 291 -4.36 -15.68 -20.61
C PHE A 291 -5.27 -15.84 -21.85
N GLY A 292 -5.92 -14.75 -22.30
CA GLY A 292 -6.71 -14.72 -23.53
C GLY A 292 -5.92 -14.35 -24.77
N SER A 293 -6.58 -14.36 -25.94
CA SER A 293 -6.01 -14.03 -27.25
C SER A 293 -6.35 -12.63 -27.75
N GLN A 294 -7.04 -11.83 -26.94
CA GLN A 294 -7.49 -10.49 -27.32
C GLN A 294 -6.35 -9.63 -27.87
N LYS A 295 -6.59 -8.99 -29.02
CA LYS A 295 -5.61 -8.16 -29.73
C LYS A 295 -4.33 -8.93 -30.13
N GLY A 296 -4.45 -10.25 -30.35
CA GLY A 296 -3.35 -11.11 -30.79
C GLY A 296 -2.36 -11.48 -29.68
N ARG A 297 -2.77 -11.41 -28.40
CA ARG A 297 -1.92 -11.84 -27.28
C ARG A 297 -1.68 -13.33 -27.32
N ASP A 298 -0.41 -13.71 -27.17
CA ASP A 298 0.06 -15.10 -27.24
C ASP A 298 1.07 -15.38 -26.13
N TYR A 299 0.93 -14.74 -24.96
CA TYR A 299 1.92 -14.77 -23.87
C TYR A 299 2.18 -16.17 -23.31
N PHE A 300 1.14 -17.00 -23.22
CA PHE A 300 1.21 -18.35 -22.67
C PHE A 300 0.67 -19.39 -23.64
N GLN A 301 1.27 -20.58 -23.62
CA GLN A 301 0.71 -21.81 -24.15
C GLN A 301 -0.10 -22.48 -23.03
N LEU A 302 -1.40 -22.67 -23.29
CA LEU A 302 -2.34 -23.34 -22.39
C LEU A 302 -2.61 -24.75 -22.94
N GLU A 303 -2.67 -25.74 -22.07
CA GLU A 303 -3.09 -27.09 -22.43
C GLU A 303 -4.61 -27.10 -22.66
N GLY A 304 -5.03 -26.79 -23.90
CA GLY A 304 -6.43 -26.78 -24.34
C GLY A 304 -6.84 -25.46 -24.99
N ALA A 305 -7.15 -25.50 -26.29
CA ALA A 305 -7.59 -24.31 -27.05
C ALA A 305 -8.84 -23.65 -26.44
N VAL A 306 -9.76 -24.45 -25.90
CA VAL A 306 -11.03 -24.02 -25.30
C VAL A 306 -10.82 -23.02 -24.16
N LEU A 307 -9.83 -23.24 -23.29
CA LEU A 307 -9.64 -22.38 -22.13
C LEU A 307 -9.12 -20.98 -22.53
N ARG A 308 -8.28 -20.90 -23.57
CA ARG A 308 -7.83 -19.60 -24.10
C ARG A 308 -9.01 -18.80 -24.64
N ASP A 309 -9.96 -19.48 -25.28
CA ASP A 309 -11.17 -18.85 -25.79
C ASP A 309 -12.05 -18.39 -24.63
N ASP A 310 -12.21 -19.18 -23.57
CA ASP A 310 -12.93 -18.78 -22.35
C ASP A 310 -12.35 -17.50 -21.71
N PHE A 311 -11.03 -17.40 -21.56
CA PHE A 311 -10.37 -16.18 -21.08
C PHE A 311 -10.60 -14.98 -22.02
N THR A 312 -10.61 -15.23 -23.33
CA THR A 312 -10.84 -14.21 -24.35
C THR A 312 -12.26 -13.65 -24.26
N ASP A 313 -13.24 -14.54 -24.10
CA ASP A 313 -14.65 -14.21 -23.94
C ASP A 313 -14.90 -13.44 -22.65
N GLN A 314 -14.37 -13.92 -21.52
CA GLN A 314 -14.44 -13.21 -20.24
C GLN A 314 -13.87 -11.79 -20.36
N ALA A 315 -12.74 -11.61 -21.02
CA ALA A 315 -12.18 -10.28 -21.18
C ALA A 315 -13.02 -9.38 -22.12
N ASN A 316 -13.87 -9.93 -23.01
CA ASN A 316 -14.71 -9.16 -23.94
C ASN A 316 -16.08 -8.79 -23.36
N GLN A 317 -16.53 -9.48 -22.30
CA GLN A 317 -17.88 -9.33 -21.74
C GLN A 317 -17.98 -8.25 -20.65
N SER A 318 -19.02 -7.41 -20.64
CA SER A 318 -19.24 -6.43 -19.56
C SER A 318 -19.53 -7.07 -18.19
N THR A 319 -20.14 -8.26 -18.18
CA THR A 319 -20.53 -9.04 -16.99
C THR A 319 -19.49 -10.09 -16.56
N ARG A 320 -18.24 -9.90 -16.97
CA ARG A 320 -17.13 -10.83 -16.71
C ARG A 320 -16.94 -11.17 -15.24
N ASP A 321 -16.50 -12.39 -14.97
CA ASP A 321 -16.09 -12.80 -13.64
C ASP A 321 -14.70 -12.24 -13.31
N MET A 322 -14.65 -11.22 -12.46
CA MET A 322 -13.41 -10.55 -12.03
C MET A 322 -12.46 -11.45 -11.22
N LYS A 323 -12.85 -12.70 -10.92
CA LYS A 323 -12.00 -13.70 -10.28
C LYS A 323 -11.79 -14.94 -11.14
N PHE A 324 -12.08 -14.86 -12.45
CA PHE A 324 -11.97 -16.01 -13.36
C PHE A 324 -10.60 -16.67 -13.30
N TYR A 325 -9.50 -15.90 -13.38
CA TYR A 325 -8.14 -16.44 -13.26
C TYR A 325 -7.89 -17.20 -11.94
N ALA A 326 -8.49 -16.73 -10.82
CA ALA A 326 -8.30 -17.36 -9.52
C ALA A 326 -9.01 -18.71 -9.40
N LYS A 327 -10.11 -18.92 -10.15
CA LYS A 327 -10.79 -20.23 -10.24
C LYS A 327 -9.96 -21.28 -11.00
N HIS A 328 -8.95 -20.83 -11.74
CA HIS A 328 -8.06 -21.64 -12.54
C HIS A 328 -6.62 -21.61 -12.00
N ALA A 329 -6.44 -21.30 -10.71
CA ALA A 329 -5.12 -21.08 -10.11
C ALA A 329 -4.16 -22.27 -10.26
N ASP A 330 -4.68 -23.50 -10.24
CA ASP A 330 -3.87 -24.73 -10.32
C ASP A 330 -3.44 -25.10 -11.74
N LEU A 331 -3.94 -24.40 -12.77
CA LEU A 331 -3.61 -24.72 -14.15
C LEU A 331 -2.17 -24.32 -14.49
N ILE A 332 -1.45 -25.29 -15.06
CA ILE A 332 -0.08 -25.12 -15.54
C ILE A 332 -0.10 -24.40 -16.89
N VAL A 333 0.81 -23.44 -17.05
CA VAL A 333 0.98 -22.66 -18.26
C VAL A 333 2.46 -22.62 -18.64
N THR A 334 2.74 -22.58 -19.93
CA THR A 334 4.13 -22.41 -20.42
C THR A 334 4.27 -21.04 -21.07
N LEU A 335 5.37 -20.33 -20.78
CA LEU A 335 5.69 -19.09 -21.48
C LEU A 335 5.88 -19.37 -22.96
N ASN A 336 5.31 -18.54 -23.83
CA ASN A 336 5.54 -18.69 -25.26
C ASN A 336 7.04 -18.43 -25.57
N PRO A 337 7.75 -19.40 -26.20
CA PRO A 337 9.19 -19.29 -26.49
C PRO A 337 9.57 -18.05 -27.30
N LYS A 338 8.61 -17.45 -28.02
CA LYS A 338 8.78 -16.17 -28.71
C LYS A 338 9.35 -15.07 -27.80
N TYR A 339 8.99 -15.05 -26.51
CA TYR A 339 9.43 -14.00 -25.57
C TYR A 339 10.77 -14.31 -24.87
N ILE A 340 11.35 -15.47 -25.13
CA ILE A 340 12.65 -15.87 -24.59
C ILE A 340 13.74 -15.46 -25.58
N LYS A 341 14.82 -14.86 -25.08
CA LYS A 341 15.99 -14.55 -25.92
C LYS A 341 16.67 -15.86 -26.31
N LYS A 342 17.00 -15.99 -27.59
CA LYS A 342 17.85 -17.09 -28.04
C LYS A 342 19.24 -16.87 -27.42
N SER A 343 19.72 -17.89 -26.72
CA SER A 343 21.07 -17.91 -26.14
C SER A 343 22.15 -17.83 -27.21
#